data_AF-A0A1S2QXW7-F1
#
_entry.id   AF-A0A1S2QXW7-F1
#
_cell.length_a   1.000
_cell.length_b   1.000
_cell.length_c   1.000
_cell.angle_alpha   90.00
_cell.angle_beta   90.00
_cell.angle_gamma   90.00
#
_symmetry.space_group_name_H-M   'P 1'
#
loop_
_entity.id
_entity.type
_entity.pdbx_description
1 polymer ?
#
loop_
_entity_poly.entity_id
_entity_poly.type
_entity_poly.pdbx_seq_one_letter_code
_entity_poly.pdbx_strand_id
1 'polypeptide(L)'
;MTLIKIGVAGVGSMGVNHCKVLQTMKNVDFIGVFDIDQKKSEQIAKSFEVQSFSSYSELIHAVDAVIIAVHTSQHFSLTMQAIKADKHVLVEKPFVSTLKEAQQIIKIVDKGSAIVQVGHVERFNPAFKQLVELINAENVISLEARRFGVPNRNIETDVILDLMIHDIDILLQIVNSPVSYVSGVGHFIDDGKKLEAASALLSFENGCFASLLSSRFSLDKKRSINVTEKDRYLKTNLLTQELYIYHKSDISPLENHSYPIGNTLEKIMIPRKETLYLEIEHFIQSIESNHSPLIGVHEATKALEIALKIKNQIEKK
;
A
#
# COMPACT_ATOMS: atom_id res chain seq x y z
N MET A 1 -22.36 -20.71 -4.81
CA MET A 1 -21.80 -19.71 -5.75
C MET A 1 -20.60 -20.36 -6.42
N THR A 2 -20.38 -20.09 -7.71
CA THR A 2 -19.16 -20.50 -8.41
C THR A 2 -17.98 -19.71 -7.87
N LEU A 3 -16.87 -20.38 -7.56
CA LEU A 3 -15.65 -19.73 -7.07
C LEU A 3 -15.07 -18.81 -8.16
N ILE A 4 -14.53 -17.65 -7.76
CA ILE A 4 -13.84 -16.74 -8.67
C ILE A 4 -12.54 -17.39 -9.10
N LYS A 5 -12.37 -17.56 -10.41
CA LYS A 5 -11.13 -18.06 -11.01
C LYS A 5 -10.10 -16.96 -11.03
N ILE A 6 -8.96 -17.19 -10.39
CA ILE A 6 -7.91 -16.18 -10.25
C ILE A 6 -6.57 -16.70 -10.73
N GLY A 7 -5.82 -15.82 -11.39
CA GLY A 7 -4.47 -16.09 -11.87
C GLY A 7 -3.45 -15.05 -11.39
N VAL A 8 -2.16 -15.39 -11.42
CA VAL A 8 -1.07 -14.46 -11.07
C VAL A 8 -0.14 -14.26 -12.25
N ALA A 9 0.03 -13.02 -12.70
CA ALA A 9 1.01 -12.60 -13.69
C ALA A 9 2.22 -11.95 -13.01
N GLY A 10 3.40 -12.54 -13.22
CA GLY A 10 4.65 -12.23 -12.52
C GLY A 10 4.77 -13.04 -11.23
N VAL A 11 5.69 -14.01 -11.20
CA VAL A 11 6.00 -14.83 -10.03
C VAL A 11 7.34 -14.41 -9.41
N GLY A 12 7.55 -13.10 -9.32
CA GLY A 12 8.60 -12.46 -8.50
C GLY A 12 8.40 -12.70 -7.00
N SER A 13 9.16 -11.99 -6.16
CA SER A 13 9.01 -12.13 -4.70
C SER A 13 7.59 -11.84 -4.22
N MET A 14 6.94 -10.78 -4.73
CA MET A 14 5.55 -10.47 -4.39
C MET A 14 4.56 -11.43 -5.03
N GLY A 15 4.75 -11.79 -6.30
CA GLY A 15 3.90 -12.78 -6.98
C GLY A 15 3.85 -14.14 -6.26
N VAL A 16 4.99 -14.62 -5.75
CA VAL A 16 5.04 -15.83 -4.94
C VAL A 16 4.29 -15.66 -3.60
N ASN A 17 4.32 -14.48 -2.98
CA ASN A 17 3.53 -14.24 -1.77
C ASN A 17 2.03 -14.26 -2.07
N HIS A 18 1.59 -13.68 -3.19
CA HIS A 18 0.21 -13.81 -3.68
C HIS A 18 -0.18 -15.27 -3.89
N CYS A 19 0.67 -16.07 -4.55
CA CYS A 19 0.41 -17.51 -4.74
C CYS A 19 0.24 -18.25 -3.40
N LYS A 20 1.09 -17.96 -2.40
CA LYS A 20 0.98 -18.57 -1.06
C LYS A 20 -0.34 -18.24 -0.38
N VAL A 21 -0.77 -16.98 -0.45
CA VAL A 21 -2.06 -16.56 0.13
C VAL A 21 -3.21 -17.25 -0.59
N LEU A 22 -3.24 -17.20 -1.93
CA LEU A 22 -4.27 -17.83 -2.76
C LEU A 22 -4.40 -19.33 -2.47
N GLN A 23 -3.29 -20.05 -2.28
CA GLN A 23 -3.29 -21.48 -1.92
C GLN A 23 -4.06 -21.77 -0.63
N THR A 24 -4.12 -20.81 0.31
CA THR A 24 -4.80 -20.98 1.59
C THR A 24 -6.26 -20.55 1.58
N MET A 25 -6.69 -19.81 0.54
CA MET A 25 -8.04 -19.29 0.42
C MET A 25 -9.00 -20.36 -0.11
N LYS A 26 -10.16 -20.49 0.53
CA LYS A 26 -11.17 -21.50 0.17
C LYS A 26 -12.30 -20.96 -0.73
N ASN A 27 -12.37 -19.64 -0.88
CA ASN A 27 -13.41 -18.93 -1.62
C ASN A 27 -12.95 -18.47 -3.01
N VAL A 28 -11.81 -18.97 -3.50
CA VAL A 28 -11.29 -18.70 -4.84
C VAL A 28 -10.81 -20.00 -5.49
N ASP A 29 -10.78 -20.01 -6.82
CA ASP A 29 -10.19 -21.10 -7.61
C ASP A 29 -8.88 -20.59 -8.24
N PHE A 30 -7.74 -20.97 -7.65
CA PHE A 30 -6.43 -20.52 -8.12
C PHE A 30 -6.01 -21.33 -9.35
N ILE A 31 -6.24 -20.75 -10.54
CA ILE A 31 -6.12 -21.47 -11.81
C ILE A 31 -4.67 -21.66 -12.24
N GLY A 32 -3.84 -20.64 -12.04
CA GLY A 32 -2.47 -20.69 -12.53
C GLY A 32 -1.71 -19.38 -12.54
N VAL A 33 -0.52 -19.47 -13.10
CA VAL A 33 0.46 -18.39 -13.13
C VAL A 33 1.05 -18.21 -14.52
N PHE A 34 1.55 -17.00 -14.76
CA PHE A 34 2.35 -16.65 -15.93
C PHE A 34 3.54 -15.81 -15.48
N ASP A 35 4.72 -16.06 -16.06
CA ASP A 35 5.88 -15.17 -15.95
C ASP A 35 6.63 -15.21 -17.28
N ILE A 36 7.31 -14.11 -17.64
CA ILE A 36 8.11 -14.04 -18.86
C ILE A 36 9.28 -15.04 -18.82
N ASP A 37 9.77 -15.37 -17.62
CA ASP A 37 10.64 -16.51 -17.41
C ASP A 37 9.80 -17.79 -17.25
N GLN A 38 9.61 -18.49 -18.37
CA GLN A 38 8.77 -19.69 -18.41
C GLN A 38 9.25 -20.79 -17.46
N LYS A 39 10.57 -20.95 -17.27
CA LYS A 39 11.11 -21.95 -16.33
C LYS A 39 10.69 -21.65 -14.90
N LYS A 40 10.72 -20.36 -14.55
CA LYS A 40 10.25 -19.89 -13.24
C LYS A 40 8.75 -20.07 -13.07
N SER A 41 7.96 -19.75 -14.10
CA SER A 41 6.51 -19.98 -14.13
C SER A 41 6.18 -21.46 -13.89
N GLU A 42 6.83 -22.37 -14.62
CA GLU A 42 6.64 -23.83 -14.48
C GLU A 42 7.02 -24.35 -13.09
N GLN A 43 8.14 -23.89 -12.53
CA GLN A 43 8.58 -24.29 -11.19
C GLN A 43 7.58 -23.84 -10.11
N ILE A 44 7.10 -22.59 -10.20
CA ILE A 44 6.13 -22.05 -9.24
C ILE A 44 4.78 -22.74 -9.41
N ALA A 45 4.28 -22.88 -10.64
CA ALA A 45 3.03 -23.58 -10.94
C ALA A 45 3.02 -24.99 -10.36
N LYS A 46 4.11 -25.75 -10.55
CA LYS A 46 4.28 -27.09 -9.97
C LYS A 46 4.25 -27.08 -8.44
N SER A 47 4.83 -26.06 -7.80
CA SER A 47 4.89 -25.96 -6.33
C SER A 47 3.52 -25.69 -5.70
N PHE A 48 2.60 -25.07 -6.46
CA PHE A 48 1.24 -24.77 -6.04
C PHE A 48 0.19 -25.69 -6.69
N GLU A 49 0.62 -26.66 -7.50
CA GLU A 49 -0.25 -27.59 -8.24
C GLU A 49 -1.28 -26.89 -9.16
N VAL A 50 -0.86 -25.78 -9.78
CA VAL A 50 -1.69 -24.98 -10.70
C VAL A 50 -1.11 -24.98 -12.11
N GLN A 51 -1.82 -24.39 -13.08
CA GLN A 51 -1.34 -24.33 -14.46
C GLN A 51 -0.26 -23.26 -14.65
N SER A 52 0.80 -23.58 -15.40
CA SER A 52 1.70 -22.58 -15.97
C SER A 52 1.19 -22.22 -17.37
N PHE A 53 0.87 -20.96 -17.61
CA PHE A 53 0.44 -20.46 -18.91
C PHE A 53 1.63 -20.01 -19.74
N SER A 54 1.57 -20.18 -21.06
CA SER A 54 2.67 -19.81 -21.97
C SER A 54 2.67 -18.33 -22.34
N SER A 55 1.54 -17.67 -22.16
CA SER A 55 1.39 -16.23 -22.38
C SER A 55 0.41 -15.60 -21.40
N TYR A 56 0.55 -14.29 -21.18
CA TYR A 56 -0.41 -13.51 -20.40
C TYR A 56 -1.83 -13.59 -21.00
N SER A 57 -1.94 -13.60 -22.33
CA SER A 57 -3.22 -13.73 -23.02
C SER A 57 -3.92 -15.04 -22.65
N GLU A 58 -3.22 -16.18 -22.68
CA GLU A 58 -3.81 -17.46 -22.28
C GLU A 58 -4.27 -17.46 -20.82
N LEU A 59 -3.48 -16.87 -19.91
CA LEU A 59 -3.86 -16.72 -18.51
C LEU A 59 -5.17 -15.94 -18.37
N ILE A 60 -5.28 -14.74 -18.95
CA ILE A 60 -6.47 -13.90 -18.78
C ILE A 60 -7.73 -14.53 -19.38
N HIS A 61 -7.62 -15.35 -20.43
CA HIS A 61 -8.77 -16.06 -20.99
C HIS A 61 -9.27 -17.21 -20.08
N ALA A 62 -8.42 -17.74 -19.21
CA ALA A 62 -8.74 -18.86 -18.32
C ALA A 62 -9.33 -18.43 -16.96
N VAL A 63 -9.28 -17.14 -16.62
CA VAL A 63 -9.63 -16.62 -15.29
C VAL A 63 -10.71 -15.54 -15.34
N ASP A 64 -11.33 -15.26 -14.20
CA ASP A 64 -12.25 -14.12 -14.01
C ASP A 64 -11.50 -12.88 -13.50
N ALA A 65 -10.44 -13.12 -12.72
CA ALA A 65 -9.58 -12.09 -12.13
C ALA A 65 -8.08 -12.41 -12.29
N VAL A 66 -7.25 -11.37 -12.36
CA VAL A 66 -5.79 -11.53 -12.42
C VAL A 66 -5.08 -10.60 -11.43
N ILE A 67 -4.12 -11.16 -10.70
CA ILE A 67 -3.16 -10.41 -9.89
C ILE A 67 -1.93 -10.10 -10.77
N ILE A 68 -1.56 -8.83 -10.89
CA ILE A 68 -0.42 -8.36 -11.68
C ILE A 68 0.68 -7.93 -10.71
N ALA A 69 1.72 -8.77 -10.58
CA ALA A 69 2.88 -8.58 -9.70
C ALA A 69 4.21 -8.62 -10.49
N VAL A 70 4.26 -7.82 -11.56
CA VAL A 70 5.42 -7.66 -12.46
C VAL A 70 6.18 -6.36 -12.15
N HIS A 71 7.17 -6.00 -12.97
CA HIS A 71 7.79 -4.67 -12.89
C HIS A 71 6.78 -3.57 -13.26
N THR A 72 6.82 -2.43 -12.56
CA THR A 72 5.88 -1.31 -12.74
C THR A 72 5.71 -0.87 -14.20
N SER A 73 6.77 -0.90 -15.00
CA SER A 73 6.73 -0.52 -16.42
C SER A 73 5.75 -1.36 -17.26
N GLN A 74 5.37 -2.54 -16.77
CA GLN A 74 4.41 -3.44 -17.40
C GLN A 74 3.00 -3.35 -16.77
N HIS A 75 2.81 -2.63 -15.66
CA HIS A 75 1.50 -2.54 -15.01
C HIS A 75 0.44 -1.97 -15.95
N PHE A 76 0.76 -0.89 -16.67
CA PHE A 76 -0.18 -0.26 -17.59
C PHE A 76 -0.61 -1.20 -18.72
N SER A 77 0.35 -1.79 -19.44
CA SER A 77 0.07 -2.64 -20.60
C SER A 77 -0.71 -3.90 -20.25
N LEU A 78 -0.38 -4.55 -19.12
CA LEU A 78 -1.07 -5.76 -18.68
C LEU A 78 -2.45 -5.45 -18.10
N THR A 79 -2.57 -4.41 -17.26
CA THR A 79 -3.88 -3.98 -16.71
C THR A 79 -4.85 -3.64 -17.84
N MET A 80 -4.39 -2.87 -18.84
CA MET A 80 -5.20 -2.51 -20.00
C MET A 80 -5.67 -3.71 -20.82
N GLN A 81 -4.84 -4.75 -20.94
CA GLN A 81 -5.22 -5.99 -21.64
C GLN A 81 -6.30 -6.74 -20.86
N ALA A 82 -6.14 -6.90 -19.55
CA ALA A 82 -7.11 -7.58 -18.70
C ALA A 82 -8.48 -6.87 -18.66
N ILE A 83 -8.51 -5.56 -18.40
CA ILE A 83 -9.80 -4.83 -18.30
C ILE A 83 -10.54 -4.77 -19.64
N LYS A 84 -9.82 -4.78 -20.78
CA LYS A 84 -10.44 -4.84 -22.12
C LYS A 84 -10.99 -6.23 -22.46
N ALA A 85 -10.53 -7.26 -21.76
CA ALA A 85 -11.07 -8.61 -21.82
C ALA A 85 -12.12 -8.86 -20.70
N ASP A 86 -12.66 -7.79 -20.12
CA ASP A 86 -13.64 -7.80 -19.03
C ASP A 86 -13.18 -8.59 -17.79
N LYS A 87 -11.88 -8.54 -17.47
CA LYS A 87 -11.29 -9.20 -16.29
C LYS A 87 -11.08 -8.23 -15.15
N HIS A 88 -11.31 -8.72 -13.94
CA HIS A 88 -10.98 -7.99 -12.71
C HIS A 88 -9.47 -8.00 -12.48
N VAL A 89 -8.93 -6.92 -11.91
CA VAL A 89 -7.48 -6.76 -11.75
C VAL A 89 -7.14 -6.34 -10.32
N LEU A 90 -6.20 -7.04 -9.70
CA LEU A 90 -5.42 -6.52 -8.58
C LEU A 90 -4.01 -6.26 -9.09
N VAL A 91 -3.58 -5.00 -9.13
CA VAL A 91 -2.26 -4.62 -9.63
C VAL A 91 -1.38 -4.11 -8.50
N GLU A 92 -0.15 -4.61 -8.43
CA GLU A 92 0.81 -4.18 -7.40
C GLU A 92 1.10 -2.68 -7.45
N LYS A 93 1.55 -2.15 -6.31
CA LYS A 93 2.00 -0.76 -6.21
C LYS A 93 3.43 -0.61 -6.75
N PRO A 94 3.80 0.58 -7.26
CA PRO A 94 2.93 1.71 -7.57
C PRO A 94 2.01 1.39 -8.76
N PHE A 95 0.82 2.00 -8.79
CA PHE A 95 -0.23 1.68 -9.75
C PHE A 95 0.26 1.59 -11.21
N VAL A 96 0.93 2.63 -11.69
CA VAL A 96 1.53 2.73 -13.02
C VAL A 96 2.74 3.67 -12.99
N SER A 97 3.48 3.79 -14.09
CA SER A 97 4.67 4.63 -14.17
C SER A 97 4.35 6.12 -14.34
N THR A 98 3.21 6.47 -14.95
CA THR A 98 2.86 7.88 -15.21
C THR A 98 1.40 8.21 -14.90
N LEU A 99 1.13 9.47 -14.55
CA LEU A 99 -0.24 9.95 -14.35
C LEU A 99 -1.08 9.86 -15.64
N LYS A 100 -0.45 9.95 -16.81
CA LYS A 100 -1.13 9.81 -18.11
C LYS A 100 -1.66 8.39 -18.30
N GLU A 101 -0.87 7.38 -17.96
CA GLU A 101 -1.30 5.97 -17.98
C GLU A 101 -2.44 5.74 -16.99
N ALA A 102 -2.34 6.31 -15.78
CA ALA A 102 -3.37 6.20 -14.76
C ALA A 102 -4.72 6.76 -15.24
N GLN A 103 -4.69 7.96 -15.84
CA GLN A 103 -5.87 8.59 -16.44
C GLN A 103 -6.50 7.76 -17.57
N GLN A 104 -5.69 7.01 -18.33
CA GLN A 104 -6.22 6.13 -19.37
C GLN A 104 -6.95 4.92 -18.80
N ILE A 105 -6.42 4.30 -17.73
CA ILE A 105 -7.09 3.20 -17.04
C ILE A 105 -8.38 3.70 -16.37
N ILE A 106 -8.33 4.84 -15.67
CA ILE A 106 -9.49 5.47 -15.01
C ILE A 106 -10.66 5.62 -15.99
N LYS A 107 -10.40 6.14 -17.20
CA LYS A 107 -11.44 6.34 -18.23
C LYS A 107 -12.17 5.05 -18.64
N ILE A 108 -11.51 3.90 -18.56
CA ILE A 108 -12.10 2.60 -18.89
C ILE A 108 -12.82 2.04 -17.67
N VAL A 109 -12.20 2.09 -16.50
CA VAL A 109 -12.79 1.61 -15.24
C VAL A 109 -14.08 2.36 -14.91
N ASP A 110 -14.10 3.69 -15.06
CA ASP A 110 -15.29 4.51 -14.80
C ASP A 110 -16.47 4.21 -15.75
N LYS A 111 -16.22 3.55 -16.88
CA LYS A 111 -17.24 3.20 -17.88
C LYS A 111 -17.54 1.70 -17.96
N GLY A 112 -16.73 0.88 -17.32
CA GLY A 112 -16.79 -0.58 -17.37
C GLY A 112 -17.31 -1.18 -16.07
N SER A 113 -17.38 -2.50 -16.04
CA SER A 113 -17.72 -3.29 -14.85
C SER A 113 -16.50 -3.95 -14.20
N ALA A 114 -15.31 -3.80 -14.78
CA ALA A 114 -14.09 -4.40 -14.25
C ALA A 114 -13.64 -3.69 -12.97
N ILE A 115 -13.74 -4.39 -11.84
CA ILE A 115 -13.07 -4.01 -10.59
C ILE A 115 -11.55 -3.98 -10.78
N VAL A 116 -10.93 -2.83 -10.50
CA VAL A 116 -9.48 -2.66 -10.47
C VAL A 116 -9.05 -2.15 -9.10
N GLN A 117 -8.35 -3.01 -8.35
CA GLN A 117 -7.75 -2.68 -7.06
C GLN A 117 -6.25 -2.51 -7.21
N VAL A 118 -5.66 -1.56 -6.47
CA VAL A 118 -4.21 -1.38 -6.39
C VAL A 118 -3.69 -1.92 -5.06
N GLY A 119 -2.55 -2.62 -5.10
CA GLY A 119 -1.89 -3.33 -3.99
C GLY A 119 -1.28 -2.43 -2.90
N HIS A 120 -2.04 -1.45 -2.39
CA HIS A 120 -1.67 -0.64 -1.23
C HIS A 120 -1.96 -1.39 0.07
N VAL A 121 -1.19 -2.47 0.29
CA VAL A 121 -1.42 -3.45 1.34
C VAL A 121 -1.55 -2.87 2.75
N GLU A 122 -0.87 -1.76 3.07
CA GLU A 122 -0.93 -1.16 4.42
C GLU A 122 -2.33 -0.63 4.79
N ARG A 123 -3.21 -0.36 3.81
CA ARG A 123 -4.63 -0.03 4.08
C ARG A 123 -5.40 -1.17 4.74
N PHE A 124 -4.96 -2.41 4.51
CA PHE A 124 -5.55 -3.61 5.09
C PHE A 124 -4.86 -4.04 6.38
N ASN A 125 -3.84 -3.30 6.85
CA ASN A 125 -3.13 -3.64 8.06
C ASN A 125 -4.05 -3.51 9.27
N PRO A 126 -4.26 -4.55 10.10
CA PRO A 126 -5.19 -4.49 11.23
C PRO A 126 -4.94 -3.32 12.18
N ALA A 127 -3.66 -2.98 12.42
CA ALA A 127 -3.32 -1.86 13.29
C ALA A 127 -3.62 -0.50 12.66
N PHE A 128 -3.46 -0.38 11.33
CA PHE A 128 -3.85 0.82 10.61
C PHE A 128 -5.37 0.98 10.54
N LYS A 129 -6.10 -0.10 10.28
CA LYS A 129 -7.57 -0.08 10.32
C LYS A 129 -8.08 0.38 11.68
N GLN A 130 -7.54 -0.19 12.76
CA GLN A 130 -7.90 0.20 14.12
C GLN A 130 -7.53 1.66 14.42
N LEU A 131 -6.38 2.13 13.94
CA LEU A 131 -5.96 3.52 14.05
C LEU A 131 -6.99 4.45 13.39
N VAL A 132 -7.40 4.18 12.15
CA VAL A 132 -8.38 5.00 11.42
C VAL A 132 -9.73 5.06 12.15
N GLU A 133 -10.18 3.96 12.75
CA GLU A 133 -11.42 3.92 13.54
C GLU A 133 -11.37 4.78 14.82
N LEU A 134 -10.17 5.02 15.37
CA LEU A 134 -9.97 5.74 16.63
C LEU A 134 -9.64 7.23 16.46
N ILE A 135 -9.15 7.60 15.28
CA ILE A 135 -8.78 8.98 14.96
C ILE A 135 -10.04 9.83 14.82
N ASN A 136 -9.99 11.04 15.39
CA ASN A 136 -10.90 12.12 15.03
C ASN A 136 -10.20 13.05 14.04
N ALA A 137 -10.57 12.96 12.76
CA ALA A 137 -9.91 13.69 11.67
C ALA A 137 -9.86 15.21 11.89
N GLU A 138 -10.87 15.81 12.54
CA GLU A 138 -10.91 17.26 12.84
C GLU A 138 -9.94 17.69 13.95
N ASN A 139 -9.40 16.74 14.70
CA ASN A 139 -8.46 16.97 15.77
C ASN A 139 -7.01 16.66 15.39
N VAL A 140 -6.77 16.09 14.21
CA VAL A 140 -5.42 15.74 13.76
C VAL A 140 -4.61 17.01 13.46
N ILE A 141 -3.55 17.22 14.23
CA ILE A 141 -2.61 18.32 14.04
C ILE A 141 -1.49 17.90 13.09
N SER A 142 -0.87 16.75 13.37
CA SER A 142 0.26 16.29 12.58
C SER A 142 0.41 14.78 12.54
N LEU A 143 1.10 14.31 11.50
CA LEU A 143 1.44 12.89 11.32
C LEU A 143 2.94 12.72 11.09
N GLU A 144 3.45 11.58 11.55
CA GLU A 144 4.82 11.16 11.29
C GLU A 144 4.83 9.70 10.85
N ALA A 145 5.34 9.43 9.64
CA ALA A 145 5.58 8.08 9.19
C ALA A 145 7.08 7.82 8.99
N ARG A 146 7.52 6.65 9.45
CA ARG A 146 8.89 6.17 9.23
C ARG A 146 8.86 4.77 8.66
N ARG A 147 9.57 4.59 7.54
CA ARG A 147 9.67 3.30 6.85
C ARG A 147 11.10 2.99 6.48
N PHE A 148 11.68 2.07 7.23
CA PHE A 148 13.06 1.64 7.09
C PHE A 148 13.12 0.20 6.60
N GLY A 149 13.77 0.03 5.46
CA GLY A 149 14.11 -1.25 4.87
C GLY A 149 15.59 -1.57 5.08
N VAL A 150 15.89 -2.87 5.07
CA VAL A 150 17.26 -3.37 5.03
C VAL A 150 17.81 -3.16 3.61
N PRO A 151 19.11 -2.84 3.42
CA PRO A 151 19.68 -2.61 2.10
C PRO A 151 19.42 -3.77 1.14
N ASN A 152 18.74 -3.50 0.03
CA ASN A 152 18.63 -4.41 -1.10
C ASN A 152 18.91 -3.65 -2.40
N ARG A 153 20.09 -3.92 -2.98
CA ARG A 153 20.58 -3.20 -4.16
C ARG A 153 19.89 -3.60 -5.46
N ASN A 154 19.19 -4.74 -5.49
CA ASN A 154 18.54 -5.27 -6.69
C ASN A 154 17.18 -4.64 -6.99
N ILE A 155 16.74 -3.65 -6.20
CA ILE A 155 15.48 -2.94 -6.46
C ILE A 155 15.77 -1.78 -7.40
N GLU A 156 15.23 -1.85 -8.62
CA GLU A 156 15.41 -0.81 -9.65
C GLU A 156 14.68 0.50 -9.30
N THR A 157 13.54 0.41 -8.62
CA THR A 157 12.72 1.56 -8.23
C THR A 157 13.36 2.34 -7.08
N ASP A 158 13.22 3.67 -7.10
CA ASP A 158 13.67 4.53 -6.00
C ASP A 158 12.89 4.32 -4.69
N VAL A 159 13.44 4.82 -3.59
CA VAL A 159 12.87 4.66 -2.25
C VAL A 159 11.48 5.30 -2.09
N ILE A 160 11.14 6.33 -2.88
CA ILE A 160 9.85 7.00 -2.76
C ILE A 160 8.76 6.10 -3.36
N LEU A 161 8.94 5.66 -4.60
CA LEU A 161 7.95 4.86 -5.31
C LEU A 161 7.85 3.42 -4.79
N ASP A 162 8.87 2.93 -4.09
CA ASP A 162 8.84 1.59 -3.50
C ASP A 162 8.41 1.58 -2.02
N LEU A 163 8.97 2.47 -1.20
CA LEU A 163 8.72 2.50 0.24
C LEU A 163 7.76 3.64 0.63
N MET A 164 8.13 4.89 0.39
CA MET A 164 7.40 6.07 0.89
C MET A 164 5.95 6.11 0.40
N ILE A 165 5.66 5.58 -0.79
CA ILE A 165 4.32 5.56 -1.37
C ILE A 165 3.28 4.84 -0.50
N HIS A 166 3.70 3.84 0.30
CA HIS A 166 2.84 3.20 1.28
C HIS A 166 2.38 4.20 2.35
N ASP A 167 3.33 5.01 2.83
CA ASP A 167 3.08 5.98 3.89
C ASP A 167 2.30 7.19 3.35
N ILE A 168 2.58 7.62 2.13
CA ILE A 168 1.79 8.65 1.43
C ILE A 168 0.33 8.21 1.33
N ASP A 169 0.07 6.99 0.87
CA ASP A 169 -1.29 6.48 0.69
C ASP A 169 -2.10 6.47 2.00
N ILE A 170 -1.55 5.90 3.08
CA ILE A 170 -2.25 5.85 4.37
C ILE A 170 -2.44 7.23 5.01
N LEU A 171 -1.50 8.16 4.80
CA LEU A 171 -1.65 9.55 5.24
C LEU A 171 -2.78 10.27 4.51
N LEU A 172 -2.88 10.09 3.19
CA LEU A 172 -3.95 10.67 2.39
C LEU A 172 -5.33 10.19 2.85
N GLN A 173 -5.45 8.93 3.27
CA GLN A 173 -6.68 8.41 3.87
C GLN A 173 -6.99 9.06 5.22
N ILE A 174 -6.00 9.13 6.14
CA ILE A 174 -6.25 9.68 7.48
C ILE A 174 -6.66 11.16 7.40
N VAL A 175 -5.92 11.96 6.64
CA VAL A 175 -6.14 13.41 6.63
C VAL A 175 -7.35 13.80 5.79
N ASN A 176 -7.64 13.03 4.73
CA ASN A 176 -8.78 13.24 3.83
C ASN A 176 -8.97 14.72 3.40
N SER A 177 -7.86 15.39 3.07
CA SER A 177 -7.81 16.77 2.62
C SER A 177 -6.80 16.87 1.46
N PRO A 178 -6.95 17.86 0.54
CA PRO A 178 -5.95 18.09 -0.49
C PRO A 178 -4.59 18.49 0.11
N VAL A 179 -3.51 18.03 -0.52
CA VAL A 179 -2.14 18.45 -0.20
C VAL A 179 -1.85 19.79 -0.88
N SER A 180 -1.60 20.83 -0.09
CA SER A 180 -1.34 22.19 -0.55
C SER A 180 0.14 22.46 -0.78
N TYR A 181 1.03 21.75 -0.07
CA TYR A 181 2.47 21.95 -0.16
C TYR A 181 3.24 20.64 0.02
N VAL A 182 4.34 20.50 -0.71
CA VAL A 182 5.31 19.41 -0.56
C VAL A 182 6.71 19.99 -0.42
N SER A 183 7.55 19.40 0.41
CA SER A 183 8.99 19.65 0.48
C SER A 183 9.74 18.34 0.70
N GLY A 184 10.91 18.18 0.10
CA GLY A 184 11.71 16.98 0.23
C GLY A 184 13.20 17.22 0.14
N VAL A 185 13.93 16.28 0.74
CA VAL A 185 15.38 16.10 0.62
C VAL A 185 15.68 14.61 0.43
N GLY A 186 16.74 14.31 -0.31
CA GLY A 186 17.09 12.95 -0.69
C GLY A 186 18.57 12.66 -0.56
N HIS A 187 18.90 11.39 -0.35
CA HIS A 187 20.26 10.88 -0.45
C HIS A 187 20.37 9.93 -1.64
N PHE A 188 21.23 10.30 -2.59
CA PHE A 188 21.48 9.55 -3.80
C PHE A 188 22.77 8.73 -3.69
N ILE A 189 22.76 7.56 -4.31
CA ILE A 189 23.94 6.73 -4.55
C ILE A 189 24.17 6.57 -6.06
N ASP A 190 25.18 5.77 -6.43
CA ASP A 190 25.52 5.47 -7.82
C ASP A 190 25.74 6.73 -8.65
N ASP A 191 26.49 7.68 -8.07
CA ASP A 191 26.82 8.97 -8.68
C ASP A 191 25.58 9.81 -9.01
N GLY A 192 24.67 9.92 -8.05
CA GLY A 192 23.46 10.74 -8.17
C GLY A 192 22.29 10.06 -8.91
N LYS A 193 22.44 8.81 -9.36
CA LYS A 193 21.45 8.15 -10.22
C LYS A 193 20.31 7.48 -9.45
N LYS A 194 20.55 7.09 -8.19
CA LYS A 194 19.59 6.28 -7.44
C LYS A 194 19.28 6.86 -6.07
N LEU A 195 18.03 7.25 -5.85
CA LEU A 195 17.54 7.77 -4.59
C LEU A 195 17.20 6.62 -3.61
N GLU A 196 17.95 6.51 -2.52
CA GLU A 196 17.88 5.38 -1.57
C GLU A 196 17.42 5.77 -0.15
N ALA A 197 17.45 7.06 0.17
CA ALA A 197 16.75 7.61 1.34
C ALA A 197 16.13 8.96 0.98
N ALA A 198 14.95 9.23 1.53
CA ALA A 198 14.23 10.47 1.31
C ALA A 198 13.46 10.87 2.57
N SER A 199 13.46 12.18 2.84
CA SER A 199 12.60 12.81 3.84
C SER A 199 11.68 13.79 3.12
N ALA A 200 10.40 13.83 3.50
CA ALA A 200 9.43 14.75 2.95
C ALA A 200 8.52 15.36 4.01
N LEU A 201 8.09 16.60 3.77
CA LEU A 201 7.10 17.33 4.53
C LEU A 201 5.92 17.62 3.61
N LEU A 202 4.71 17.34 4.08
CA LEU A 202 3.45 17.64 3.40
C LEU A 202 2.63 18.60 4.26
N SER A 203 2.02 19.60 3.64
CA SER A 203 0.96 20.39 4.28
C SER A 203 -0.35 20.17 3.55
N PHE A 204 -1.45 20.15 4.29
CA PHE A 204 -2.79 19.95 3.79
C PHE A 204 -3.61 21.24 3.90
N GLU A 205 -4.65 21.38 3.08
CA GLU A 205 -5.52 22.57 3.08
C GLU A 205 -6.26 22.77 4.42
N ASN A 206 -6.57 21.70 5.14
CA ASN A 206 -7.18 21.75 6.48
C ASN A 206 -6.20 22.17 7.60
N GLY A 207 -4.95 22.52 7.27
CA GLY A 207 -3.93 22.94 8.24
C GLY A 207 -3.14 21.80 8.88
N CYS A 208 -3.51 20.54 8.62
CA CYS A 208 -2.72 19.37 9.03
C CYS A 208 -1.37 19.36 8.27
N PHE A 209 -0.33 18.83 8.90
CA PHE A 209 0.95 18.59 8.24
C PHE A 209 1.52 17.21 8.57
N ALA A 210 2.28 16.62 7.65
CA ALA A 210 2.88 15.31 7.82
C ALA A 210 4.37 15.32 7.52
N SER A 211 5.12 14.49 8.25
CA SER A 211 6.52 14.19 8.00
C SER A 211 6.69 12.72 7.63
N LEU A 212 7.47 12.49 6.58
CA LEU A 212 7.73 11.19 5.99
C LEU A 212 9.24 10.97 5.97
N LEU A 213 9.70 9.83 6.48
CA LEU A 213 11.10 9.43 6.33
C LEU A 213 11.18 7.98 5.88
N SER A 214 11.75 7.78 4.69
CA SER A 214 11.98 6.45 4.11
C SER A 214 13.45 6.24 3.81
N SER A 215 13.97 5.07 4.15
CA SER A 215 15.38 4.73 3.95
C SER A 215 15.58 3.24 3.75
N ARG A 216 16.45 2.88 2.81
CA ARG A 216 16.95 1.51 2.62
C ARG A 216 18.30 1.25 3.29
N PHE A 217 18.85 2.20 4.04
CA PHE A 217 20.15 2.05 4.70
C PHE A 217 20.06 1.51 6.13
N SER A 218 18.86 1.41 6.69
CA SER A 218 18.71 1.09 8.10
C SER A 218 18.98 -0.38 8.37
N LEU A 219 19.76 -0.66 9.42
CA LEU A 219 19.90 -2.01 9.97
C LEU A 219 18.71 -2.39 10.86
N ASP A 220 17.97 -1.40 11.35
CA ASP A 220 16.73 -1.59 12.10
C ASP A 220 15.52 -1.42 11.17
N LYS A 221 14.72 -2.48 11.05
CA LYS A 221 13.52 -2.49 10.19
C LYS A 221 12.37 -1.83 10.96
N LYS A 222 11.88 -0.70 10.44
CA LYS A 222 10.81 0.08 11.07
C LYS A 222 9.69 0.34 10.08
N ARG A 223 8.44 0.19 10.53
CA ARG A 223 7.26 0.74 9.86
C ARG A 223 6.34 1.30 10.92
N SER A 224 6.27 2.61 11.02
CA SER A 224 5.44 3.27 12.02
C SER A 224 4.70 4.45 11.43
N ILE A 225 3.47 4.64 11.91
CA ILE A 225 2.70 5.86 11.70
C ILE A 225 2.24 6.37 13.06
N ASN A 226 2.50 7.63 13.31
CA ASN A 226 2.13 8.31 14.54
C ASN A 226 1.25 9.51 14.20
N VAL A 227 0.25 9.75 15.03
CA VAL A 227 -0.75 10.80 14.84
C VAL A 227 -0.82 11.64 16.11
N THR A 228 -0.59 12.94 15.98
CA THR A 228 -0.78 13.90 17.04
C THR A 228 -2.14 14.54 16.86
N GLU A 229 -3.03 14.32 17.82
CA GLU A 229 -4.28 15.07 17.96
C GLU A 229 -4.12 16.18 19.02
N LYS A 230 -5.15 17.02 19.18
CA LYS A 230 -5.16 18.11 20.19
C LYS A 230 -4.85 17.63 21.61
N ASP A 231 -5.42 16.51 22.03
CA ASP A 231 -5.39 16.05 23.43
C ASP A 231 -4.72 14.68 23.63
N ARG A 232 -4.28 14.05 22.54
CA ARG A 232 -3.74 12.68 22.58
C ARG A 232 -2.83 12.38 21.40
N TYR A 233 -1.97 11.39 21.59
CA TYR A 233 -0.97 10.96 20.62
C TYR A 233 -1.10 9.47 20.38
N LEU A 234 -1.29 9.07 19.12
CA LEU A 234 -1.45 7.69 18.71
C LEU A 234 -0.16 7.21 18.06
N LYS A 235 0.37 6.08 18.52
CA LYS A 235 1.63 5.49 18.04
C LYS A 235 1.37 4.10 17.52
N THR A 236 1.61 3.89 16.23
CA THR A 236 1.31 2.62 15.56
C THR A 236 2.57 1.99 14.99
N ASN A 237 2.78 0.71 15.28
CA ASN A 237 3.79 -0.11 14.63
C ASN A 237 3.11 -1.08 13.65
N LEU A 238 3.31 -0.83 12.36
CA LEU A 238 2.68 -1.59 11.28
C LEU A 238 3.32 -2.99 11.09
N LEU A 239 4.56 -3.19 11.55
CA LEU A 239 5.22 -4.51 11.52
C LEU A 239 4.69 -5.42 12.63
N THR A 240 4.62 -4.92 13.86
CA THR A 240 4.17 -5.71 15.02
C THR A 240 2.65 -5.73 15.18
N GLN A 241 1.95 -4.88 14.41
CA GLN A 241 0.52 -4.62 14.49
C GLN A 241 0.09 -4.14 15.88
N GLU A 242 0.87 -3.22 16.45
CA GLU A 242 0.60 -2.65 17.77
C GLU A 242 0.19 -1.19 17.66
N LEU A 243 -0.77 -0.79 18.50
CA LEU A 243 -1.27 0.57 18.61
C LEU A 243 -1.31 0.98 20.07
N TYR A 244 -0.79 2.17 20.33
CA TYR A 244 -0.77 2.79 21.65
C TYR A 244 -1.39 4.18 21.58
N ILE A 245 -2.20 4.55 22.56
CA ILE A 245 -2.74 5.89 22.73
C ILE A 245 -2.17 6.49 24.00
N TYR A 246 -1.56 7.66 23.85
CA TYR A 246 -1.09 8.48 24.95
C TYR A 246 -2.11 9.58 25.18
N HIS A 247 -2.78 9.57 26.32
CA HIS A 247 -3.72 10.64 26.67
C HIS A 247 -3.01 11.69 27.51
N LYS A 248 -3.25 12.95 27.19
CA LYS A 248 -2.85 14.06 28.06
C LYS A 248 -3.62 13.95 29.38
N SER A 249 -2.92 14.01 30.51
CA SER A 249 -3.58 14.04 31.81
C SER A 249 -4.19 15.43 32.06
N ASP A 250 -5.52 15.51 32.13
CA ASP A 250 -6.25 16.72 32.58
C ASP A 250 -6.40 16.78 34.11
N ILE A 251 -5.69 15.93 34.84
CA ILE A 251 -5.78 15.87 36.29
C ILE A 251 -5.06 17.09 36.86
N SER A 252 -5.84 18.15 37.14
CA SER A 252 -5.45 19.16 38.13
C SER A 252 -5.01 18.43 39.39
N PRO A 253 -3.90 18.80 40.04
CA PRO A 253 -3.43 18.10 41.22
C PRO A 253 -4.56 18.04 42.25
N LEU A 254 -5.21 16.87 42.38
CA LEU A 254 -6.09 16.58 43.50
C LEU A 254 -5.25 16.78 44.75
N GLU A 255 -5.77 17.51 45.74
CA GLU A 255 -5.06 18.06 46.92
C GLU A 255 -4.21 17.05 47.73
N ASN A 256 -4.25 15.75 47.41
CA ASN A 256 -3.58 14.66 48.12
C ASN A 256 -2.45 13.94 47.35
N HIS A 257 -2.01 14.39 46.17
CA HIS A 257 -0.83 13.82 45.51
C HIS A 257 0.39 14.74 45.63
N SER A 258 1.47 14.23 46.20
CA SER A 258 2.77 14.92 46.37
C SER A 258 3.64 14.94 45.09
N TYR A 259 3.09 14.48 43.96
CA TYR A 259 3.77 14.42 42.67
C TYR A 259 2.78 14.59 41.51
N PRO A 260 3.20 15.15 40.36
CA PRO A 260 2.33 15.30 39.19
C PRO A 260 2.00 13.94 38.56
N ILE A 261 0.75 13.77 38.11
CA ILE A 261 0.34 12.58 37.35
C ILE A 261 0.69 12.80 35.87
N GLY A 262 1.55 11.94 35.33
CA GLY A 262 1.95 11.97 33.92
C GLY A 262 0.87 11.46 32.96
N ASN A 263 1.18 11.49 31.66
CA ASN A 263 0.31 10.96 30.60
C ASN A 263 -0.04 9.49 30.85
N THR A 264 -1.27 9.09 30.54
CA THR A 264 -1.67 7.67 30.57
C THR A 264 -1.37 7.00 29.24
N LEU A 265 -1.00 5.72 29.30
CA LEU A 265 -0.73 4.89 28.12
C LEU A 265 -1.78 3.79 28.02
N GLU A 266 -2.54 3.79 26.94
CA GLU A 266 -3.49 2.74 26.59
C GLU A 266 -2.91 1.89 25.46
N LYS A 267 -2.84 0.57 25.66
CA LYS A 267 -2.44 -0.39 24.62
C LYS A 267 -3.69 -1.00 24.01
N ILE A 268 -3.88 -0.82 22.70
CA ILE A 268 -5.02 -1.40 21.98
C ILE A 268 -4.66 -2.82 21.55
N MET A 269 -5.51 -3.77 21.93
CA MET A 269 -5.34 -5.18 21.60
C MET A 269 -5.91 -5.46 20.22
N ILE A 270 -5.04 -5.73 19.25
CA ILE A 270 -5.40 -5.96 17.85
C ILE A 270 -5.14 -7.43 17.50
N PRO A 271 -6.15 -8.19 17.03
CA PRO A 271 -5.94 -9.54 16.54
C PRO A 271 -5.00 -9.53 15.33
N ARG A 272 -3.90 -10.29 15.41
CA ARG A 272 -2.98 -10.40 14.30
C ARG A 272 -3.61 -11.14 13.13
N LYS A 273 -3.52 -10.54 11.95
CA LYS A 273 -3.91 -11.16 10.68
C LYS A 273 -2.88 -10.85 9.60
N GLU A 274 -2.75 -11.75 8.64
CA GLU A 274 -1.89 -11.53 7.48
C GLU A 274 -2.51 -10.45 6.58
N THR A 275 -1.79 -9.33 6.42
CA THR A 275 -2.30 -8.17 5.69
C THR A 275 -2.58 -8.47 4.22
N LEU A 276 -1.72 -9.26 3.57
CA LEU A 276 -1.88 -9.63 2.16
C LEU A 276 -3.11 -10.51 1.93
N TYR A 277 -3.43 -11.39 2.90
CA TYR A 277 -4.68 -12.15 2.88
C TYR A 277 -5.89 -11.22 2.91
N LEU A 278 -5.91 -10.24 3.80
CA LEU A 278 -7.01 -9.29 3.92
C LEU A 278 -7.18 -8.42 2.65
N GLU A 279 -6.09 -8.08 1.98
CA GLU A 279 -6.11 -7.35 0.71
C GLU A 279 -6.78 -8.17 -0.41
N ILE A 280 -6.37 -9.43 -0.59
CA ILE A 280 -6.95 -10.30 -1.60
C ILE A 280 -8.41 -10.64 -1.24
N GLU A 281 -8.70 -10.90 0.03
CA GLU A 281 -10.07 -11.14 0.50
C GLU A 281 -10.99 -9.96 0.17
N HIS A 282 -10.55 -8.73 0.42
CA HIS A 282 -11.32 -7.52 0.06
C HIS A 282 -11.53 -7.39 -1.45
N PHE A 283 -10.51 -7.71 -2.25
CA PHE A 283 -10.63 -7.69 -3.72
C PHE A 283 -11.70 -8.66 -4.21
N ILE A 284 -11.70 -9.89 -3.70
CA ILE A 284 -12.71 -10.90 -4.01
C ILE A 284 -14.11 -10.45 -3.59
N GLN A 285 -14.26 -9.90 -2.37
CA GLN A 285 -15.54 -9.35 -1.90
C GLN A 285 -16.03 -8.19 -2.77
N SER A 286 -15.13 -7.36 -3.27
CA SER A 286 -15.46 -6.24 -4.17
C SER A 286 -16.02 -6.75 -5.50
N ILE A 287 -15.45 -7.85 -6.02
CA ILE A 287 -15.96 -8.54 -7.22
C ILE A 287 -17.34 -9.13 -6.97
N GLU A 288 -17.48 -9.95 -5.92
CA GLU A 288 -18.74 -10.66 -5.60
C GLU A 288 -19.91 -9.70 -5.35
N SER A 289 -19.62 -8.56 -4.73
CA SER A 289 -20.63 -7.55 -4.41
C SER A 289 -20.80 -6.48 -5.49
N ASN A 290 -19.97 -6.49 -6.54
CA ASN A 290 -19.90 -5.46 -7.57
C ASN A 290 -19.78 -4.03 -7.00
N HIS A 291 -18.97 -3.88 -5.94
CA HIS A 291 -18.67 -2.59 -5.32
C HIS A 291 -17.24 -2.15 -5.59
N SER A 292 -17.01 -0.84 -5.56
CA SER A 292 -15.66 -0.29 -5.68
C SER A 292 -14.75 -0.79 -4.54
N PRO A 293 -13.50 -1.15 -4.86
CA PRO A 293 -12.55 -1.58 -3.85
C PRO A 293 -12.14 -0.40 -2.97
N LEU A 294 -11.63 -0.68 -1.76
CA LEU A 294 -11.17 0.33 -0.81
C LEU A 294 -10.06 1.22 -1.40
N ILE A 295 -9.25 0.64 -2.28
CA ILE A 295 -8.19 1.32 -3.03
C ILE A 295 -8.36 1.02 -4.50
N GLY A 296 -9.17 1.84 -5.15
CA GLY A 296 -9.32 1.82 -6.59
C GLY A 296 -8.21 2.61 -7.29
N VAL A 297 -8.39 2.75 -8.59
CA VAL A 297 -7.49 3.52 -9.46
C VAL A 297 -7.41 4.99 -9.07
N HIS A 298 -8.47 5.57 -8.48
CA HIS A 298 -8.53 6.98 -8.10
C HIS A 298 -7.65 7.30 -6.89
N GLU A 299 -7.81 6.53 -5.81
CA GLU A 299 -7.02 6.68 -4.58
C GLU A 299 -5.54 6.44 -4.86
N ALA A 300 -5.21 5.37 -5.59
CA ALA A 300 -3.84 5.04 -5.95
C ALA A 300 -3.20 6.11 -6.86
N THR A 301 -3.98 6.74 -7.74
CA THR A 301 -3.49 7.83 -8.59
C THR A 301 -3.15 9.07 -7.76
N LYS A 302 -3.93 9.39 -6.72
CA LYS A 302 -3.60 10.48 -5.79
C LYS A 302 -2.28 10.21 -5.06
N ALA A 303 -2.08 8.98 -4.57
CA ALA A 303 -0.82 8.60 -3.93
C ALA A 303 0.38 8.69 -4.90
N LEU A 304 0.21 8.21 -6.13
CA LEU A 304 1.22 8.33 -7.19
C LEU A 304 1.54 9.80 -7.52
N GLU A 305 0.53 10.66 -7.63
CA GLU A 305 0.72 12.09 -7.90
C GLU A 305 1.59 12.75 -6.83
N ILE A 306 1.28 12.51 -5.55
CA ILE A 306 2.07 13.07 -4.44
C ILE A 306 3.49 12.49 -4.44
N ALA A 307 3.65 11.19 -4.64
CA ALA A 307 4.97 10.56 -4.72
C ALA A 307 5.84 11.17 -5.84
N LEU A 308 5.27 11.35 -7.04
CA LEU A 308 5.95 11.98 -8.17
C LEU A 308 6.26 13.46 -7.91
N LYS A 309 5.36 14.20 -7.24
CA LYS A 309 5.61 15.60 -6.82
C LYS A 309 6.81 15.70 -5.88
N ILE A 310 6.91 14.82 -4.87
CA ILE A 310 8.04 14.78 -3.94
C ILE A 310 9.33 14.46 -4.69
N LYS A 311 9.33 13.38 -5.49
CA LYS A 311 10.49 12.94 -6.29
C LYS A 311 11.00 14.06 -7.20
N ASN A 312 10.11 14.66 -7.99
CA ASN A 312 10.44 15.76 -8.90
C ASN A 312 10.99 16.99 -8.18
N GLN A 313 10.57 17.25 -6.93
CA GLN A 313 11.15 18.36 -6.17
C GLN A 313 12.58 18.03 -5.71
N ILE A 314 12.81 16.81 -5.21
CA ILE A 314 14.12 16.38 -4.73
C ILE A 314 15.13 16.38 -5.88
N GLU A 315 14.75 15.92 -7.07
CA GLU A 315 15.63 15.83 -8.25
C GLU A 315 15.94 17.19 -8.90
N LYS A 316 15.21 18.25 -8.55
CA LYS A 316 15.44 19.61 -9.07
C LYS A 316 16.42 20.44 -8.24
N LYS A 317 16.81 19.96 -7.07
CA LYS A 317 17.77 20.62 -6.16
C LYS A 317 19.17 20.06 -6.37
#